data_AF-A0A316UZJ2-F1
#
_entry.id   AF-A0A316UZJ2-F1
#
_cell.length_a   1.000
_cell.length_b   1.000
_cell.length_c   1.000
_cell.angle_alpha   90.00
_cell.angle_beta   90.00
_cell.angle_gamma   90.00
#
_symmetry.space_group_name_H-M   'P 1'
#
loop_
_entity.id
_entity.type
_entity.pdbx_description
1 polymer ?
#
loop_
_entity_poly.entity_id
_entity_poly.type
_entity_poly.pdbx_seq_one_letter_code
_entity_poly.pdbx_strand_id
1 'polypeptide(L)'
;MEAAGPSSPTIPAAPARSSLLPTYWRDPEYLRSVPLTSRTALDYFSLSHFFDQESTNQVLRMQNIANPQAQMPGMGKSARQQEEELKRFQGIEFVLVHSREPTGKEAVEKGDESLYVVQKRRRTSPTQTAVLETYYILNGNVHVAPDLETVLQNRLVTALDSLRASLSLARAAQARPIAPPSARIDDAKKGKSGKAMSAASGTTLGAEAVREAAAEGGAAGGAQDEDEELMEGGARSSPAPPPANSKKRPYPIASILEAPPPRQSSWSLSSLWPSSDPPPSSPLSTVGSLFTTAHHYAFSTPLGTAVTSCLVTATSLVVYWRYFRRLRSTEYVTPRDLQWRGRMLTGTCTHIGDADGFRLYHQPGPVGLRSLLFPVPKTAKALKDETLSIRLAGCDAPELAHFGKEAQPFAAEAKEALRGLVEGKTVRCDVAHVDQYRRLVATPYVWAPPYVLGRTNVSLKMVQLGLATVYRQAGAEYGAAGWLSRVLFKSKSGLGRLERAEEMARRRRRGMWSQGKGLESPAEYKKRVKREK
;
A
#
# COMPACT_ATOMS: atom_id res chain seq x y z
N MET A 1 -22.96 -32.15 61.38
CA MET A 1 -21.85 -31.17 61.45
C MET A 1 -20.84 -31.59 60.41
N GLU A 2 -20.82 -30.93 59.26
CA GLU A 2 -19.88 -31.20 58.17
C GLU A 2 -19.09 -29.92 57.95
N ALA A 3 -17.78 -29.99 58.11
CA ALA A 3 -16.93 -28.81 58.21
C ALA A 3 -16.59 -28.27 56.82
N ALA A 4 -17.03 -27.04 56.53
CA ALA A 4 -16.64 -26.35 55.31
C ALA A 4 -15.12 -26.10 55.31
N GLY A 5 -14.43 -26.60 54.28
CA GLY A 5 -13.00 -26.36 54.09
C GLY A 5 -12.70 -24.89 53.72
N PRO A 6 -11.52 -24.37 54.06
CA PRO A 6 -11.17 -22.97 53.80
C PRO A 6 -11.10 -22.68 52.31
N SER A 7 -11.74 -21.59 51.88
CA SER A 7 -11.72 -21.12 50.50
C SER A 7 -10.31 -20.69 50.08
N SER A 8 -9.85 -21.22 48.95
CA SER A 8 -8.55 -20.85 48.36
C SER A 8 -8.49 -19.34 48.06
N PRO A 9 -7.37 -18.65 48.31
CA PRO A 9 -7.24 -17.23 47.99
C PRO A 9 -7.31 -17.02 46.47
N THR A 10 -8.33 -16.29 46.02
CA THR A 10 -8.48 -15.90 44.62
C THR A 10 -7.38 -14.90 44.23
N ILE A 11 -6.33 -15.39 43.57
CA ILE A 11 -5.28 -14.54 42.99
C ILE A 11 -5.95 -13.63 41.94
N PRO A 12 -5.78 -12.29 42.00
CA PRO A 12 -6.34 -11.40 41.01
C PRO A 12 -5.77 -11.72 39.63
N ALA A 13 -6.66 -11.96 38.66
CA ALA A 13 -6.26 -12.28 37.29
C ALA A 13 -5.42 -11.14 36.69
N ALA A 14 -4.32 -11.49 36.03
CA ALA A 14 -3.44 -10.51 35.38
C ALA A 14 -4.23 -9.63 34.38
N PRO A 15 -3.93 -8.32 34.29
CA PRO A 15 -4.68 -7.40 33.44
C PRO A 15 -4.63 -7.84 31.97
N ALA A 16 -5.79 -7.88 31.32
CA ALA A 16 -5.89 -8.29 29.93
C ALA A 16 -5.04 -7.38 29.03
N ARG A 17 -4.28 -7.97 28.09
CA ARG A 17 -3.30 -7.26 27.23
C ARG A 17 -3.83 -5.99 26.55
N SER A 18 -5.12 -5.97 26.19
CA SER A 18 -5.79 -4.80 25.62
C SER A 18 -5.77 -3.56 26.52
N SER A 19 -5.81 -3.73 27.85
CA SER A 19 -5.70 -2.64 28.83
C SER A 19 -4.29 -2.03 28.91
N LEU A 20 -3.26 -2.80 28.51
CA LEU A 20 -1.85 -2.38 28.55
C LEU A 20 -1.42 -1.62 27.30
N LEU A 21 -2.08 -1.83 26.16
CA LEU A 21 -1.78 -1.15 24.89
C LEU A 21 -1.78 0.40 24.92
N PRO A 22 -2.72 1.09 25.61
CA PRO A 22 -2.68 2.55 25.73
C PRO A 22 -1.67 3.06 26.78
N THR A 23 -1.17 2.18 27.66
CA THR A 23 -0.24 2.57 28.73
C THR A 23 1.21 2.64 28.23
N TYR A 24 2.01 3.48 28.87
CA TYR A 24 3.44 3.54 28.68
C TYR A 24 4.15 3.71 30.01
N TRP A 25 5.40 3.27 30.07
CA TRP A 25 6.25 3.45 31.24
C TRP A 25 7.51 4.22 30.88
N ARG A 26 7.95 5.12 31.75
CA ARG A 26 9.19 5.89 31.62
C ARG A 26 9.73 6.23 33.01
N ASP A 27 10.98 5.90 33.26
CA ASP A 27 11.78 6.47 34.36
C ASP A 27 12.71 7.58 33.81
N PRO A 28 12.53 8.85 34.20
CA PRO A 28 13.39 9.95 33.80
C PRO A 28 14.67 10.10 34.64
N GLU A 29 14.75 9.53 35.84
CA GLU A 29 15.92 9.60 36.72
C GLU A 29 17.02 8.64 36.24
N TYR A 30 16.63 7.42 35.86
CA TYR A 30 17.54 6.47 35.23
C TYR A 30 18.11 7.04 33.92
N LEU A 31 17.27 7.65 33.07
CA LEU A 31 17.71 8.22 31.78
C LEU A 31 18.64 9.44 31.93
N ARG A 32 18.68 10.09 33.10
CA ARG A 32 19.64 11.16 33.41
C ARG A 32 20.99 10.63 33.90
N SER A 33 21.01 9.44 34.50
CA SER A 33 22.23 8.84 35.07
C SER A 33 22.90 7.85 34.12
N VAL A 34 22.13 7.14 33.28
CA VAL A 34 22.62 6.09 32.38
C VAL A 34 22.14 6.36 30.95
N PRO A 35 23.04 6.46 29.95
CA PRO A 35 22.63 6.60 28.56
C PRO A 35 21.95 5.32 28.06
N LEU A 36 20.87 5.50 27.30
CA LEU A 36 20.15 4.38 26.68
C LEU A 36 20.94 3.88 25.45
N THR A 37 21.44 2.66 25.54
CA THR A 37 22.34 2.00 24.59
C THR A 37 21.91 0.54 24.45
N SER A 38 22.31 -0.16 23.39
CA SER A 38 22.09 -1.60 23.18
C SER A 38 22.49 -2.51 24.36
N ARG A 39 23.38 -2.06 25.26
CA ARG A 39 23.72 -2.77 26.51
C ARG A 39 22.79 -2.47 27.68
N THR A 40 22.36 -1.21 27.83
CA THR A 40 21.58 -0.73 28.99
C THR A 40 20.07 -0.81 28.76
N ALA A 41 19.61 -0.96 27.51
CA ALA A 41 18.18 -1.00 27.19
C ALA A 41 17.40 -2.14 27.86
N LEU A 42 18.02 -3.32 28.07
CA LEU A 42 17.37 -4.43 28.78
C LEU A 42 17.33 -4.19 30.30
N ASP A 43 18.36 -3.53 30.85
CA ASP A 43 18.38 -3.14 32.26
C ASP A 43 17.36 -2.05 32.55
N TYR A 44 17.20 -1.08 31.65
CA TYR A 44 16.13 -0.09 31.72
C TYR A 44 14.74 -0.74 31.64
N PHE A 45 14.54 -1.68 30.71
CA PHE A 45 13.28 -2.41 30.58
C PHE A 45 12.92 -3.18 31.86
N SER A 46 13.91 -3.68 32.61
CA SER A 46 13.69 -4.44 33.86
C SER A 46 13.03 -3.64 35.00
N LEU A 47 13.09 -2.30 34.94
CA LEU A 47 12.47 -1.41 35.90
C LEU A 47 10.99 -1.14 35.57
N SER A 48 10.54 -1.51 34.37
CA SER A 48 9.16 -1.32 33.93
C SER A 48 8.21 -2.37 34.50
N HIS A 49 6.95 -2.00 34.70
CA HIS A 49 5.88 -2.93 35.09
C HIS A 49 5.53 -3.97 34.02
N PHE A 50 6.18 -3.92 32.84
CA PHE A 50 6.10 -4.95 31.81
C PHE A 50 7.10 -6.08 32.02
N PHE A 51 8.11 -5.88 32.87
CA PHE A 51 9.11 -6.90 33.16
C PHE A 51 8.58 -7.92 34.16
N ASP A 52 8.78 -9.18 33.81
CA ASP A 52 8.31 -10.34 34.56
C ASP A 52 9.40 -10.77 35.56
N GLN A 53 9.14 -10.61 36.85
CA GLN A 53 10.11 -10.93 37.92
C GLN A 53 10.35 -12.45 38.05
N GLU A 54 9.46 -13.29 37.52
CA GLU A 54 9.64 -14.74 37.45
C GLU A 54 10.47 -15.18 36.21
N SER A 55 10.89 -14.23 35.37
CA SER A 55 11.65 -14.53 34.15
C SER A 55 13.06 -15.08 34.44
N THR A 56 13.55 -15.89 33.51
CA THR A 56 14.93 -16.39 33.49
C THR A 56 15.96 -15.25 33.54
N ASN A 57 15.62 -14.09 32.97
CA ASN A 57 16.46 -12.89 33.04
C ASN A 57 16.68 -12.41 34.48
N GLN A 58 15.64 -12.46 35.33
CA GLN A 58 15.77 -12.08 36.73
C GLN A 58 16.61 -13.11 37.51
N VAL A 59 16.44 -14.40 37.24
CA VAL A 59 17.28 -15.48 37.80
C VAL A 59 18.76 -15.27 37.43
N LEU A 60 19.06 -14.97 36.15
CA LEU A 60 20.41 -14.64 35.69
C LEU A 60 20.97 -13.38 36.37
N ARG A 61 20.15 -12.34 36.57
CA ARG A 61 20.56 -11.13 37.30
C ARG A 61 20.90 -11.44 38.75
N MET A 62 20.08 -12.21 39.46
CA MET A 62 20.35 -12.62 40.85
C MET A 62 21.63 -13.44 40.96
N GLN A 63 21.88 -14.40 40.05
CA GLN A 63 23.13 -15.17 40.01
C GLN A 63 24.36 -14.27 39.77
N ASN A 64 24.20 -13.19 39.02
CA ASN A 64 25.29 -12.29 38.65
C ASN A 64 25.58 -11.20 39.70
N ILE A 65 24.77 -11.08 40.77
CA ILE A 65 25.03 -10.16 41.92
C ILE A 65 26.37 -10.48 42.60
N ALA A 66 26.80 -11.74 42.60
CA ALA A 66 28.09 -12.14 43.17
C ALA A 66 29.31 -11.56 42.40
N ASN A 67 29.11 -11.03 41.18
CA ASN A 67 30.17 -10.47 40.34
C ASN A 67 30.12 -8.93 40.40
N PRO A 68 30.95 -8.24 41.20
CA PRO A 68 30.86 -6.78 41.38
C PRO A 68 31.06 -5.99 40.07
N GLN A 69 31.81 -6.53 39.11
CA GLN A 69 32.02 -5.90 37.80
C GLN A 69 30.76 -5.92 36.90
N ALA A 70 29.79 -6.79 37.17
CA ALA A 70 28.52 -6.82 36.45
C ALA A 70 27.49 -5.81 36.97
N GLN A 71 27.72 -5.20 38.14
CA GLN A 71 26.80 -4.27 38.78
C GLN A 71 26.96 -2.81 38.27
N MET A 72 28.02 -2.52 37.52
CA MET A 72 28.33 -1.18 36.99
C MET A 72 27.50 -0.87 35.74
N PRO A 73 26.70 0.23 35.73
CA PRO A 73 25.90 0.62 34.56
C PRO A 73 26.74 0.78 33.30
N GLY A 74 26.29 0.16 32.19
CA GLY A 74 26.99 0.19 30.89
C GLY A 74 28.19 -0.76 30.76
N MET A 75 28.69 -1.32 31.86
CA MET A 75 29.77 -2.34 31.85
C MET A 75 29.25 -3.79 31.86
N GLY A 76 27.93 -3.97 31.92
CA GLY A 76 27.27 -5.27 31.83
C GLY A 76 27.49 -6.02 30.50
N LYS A 77 27.13 -7.30 30.50
CA LYS A 77 27.22 -8.21 29.33
C LYS A 77 26.43 -7.62 28.15
N SER A 78 26.96 -7.77 26.94
CA SER A 78 26.23 -7.33 25.73
C SER A 78 24.95 -8.16 25.52
N ALA A 79 23.95 -7.58 24.87
CA ALA A 79 22.66 -8.25 24.61
C ALA A 79 22.81 -9.64 23.94
N ARG A 80 23.82 -9.82 23.07
CA ARG A 80 24.14 -11.13 22.46
C ARG A 80 24.67 -12.15 23.46
N GLN A 81 25.56 -11.74 24.36
CA GLN A 81 26.08 -12.60 25.43
C GLN A 81 24.98 -12.98 26.43
N GLN A 82 24.06 -12.06 26.72
CA GLN A 82 22.86 -12.35 27.53
C GLN A 82 21.96 -13.40 26.83
N GLU A 83 21.72 -13.30 25.52
CA GLU A 83 20.97 -14.31 24.75
C GLU A 83 21.69 -15.68 24.72
N GLU A 84 23.02 -15.71 24.74
CA GLU A 84 23.80 -16.96 24.84
C GLU A 84 23.69 -17.64 26.21
N GLU A 85 23.56 -16.87 27.29
CA GLU A 85 23.33 -17.41 28.64
C GLU A 85 21.89 -17.91 28.82
N LEU A 86 20.91 -17.20 28.25
CA LEU A 86 19.50 -17.60 28.25
C LEU A 86 19.27 -18.96 27.57
N LYS A 87 20.07 -19.33 26.55
CA LYS A 87 20.03 -20.67 25.90
C LYS A 87 20.27 -21.84 26.86
N ARG A 88 20.88 -21.62 28.03
CA ARG A 88 21.16 -22.65 29.04
C ARG A 88 19.94 -23.03 29.88
N PHE A 89 18.89 -22.21 29.84
CA PHE A 89 17.69 -22.34 30.66
C PHE A 89 16.45 -22.58 29.79
N GLN A 90 15.31 -22.81 30.43
CA GLN A 90 13.99 -22.91 29.81
C GLN A 90 13.02 -22.08 30.66
N GLY A 91 11.99 -21.50 30.04
CA GLY A 91 11.07 -20.60 30.74
C GLY A 91 10.74 -19.34 29.95
N ILE A 92 10.34 -18.28 30.66
CA ILE A 92 10.05 -16.95 30.09
C ILE A 92 11.34 -16.14 30.06
N GLU A 93 11.68 -15.61 28.88
CA GLU A 93 12.86 -14.77 28.66
C GLU A 93 12.49 -13.46 27.95
N PHE A 94 13.29 -12.43 28.19
CA PHE A 94 13.27 -11.16 27.47
C PHE A 94 14.58 -10.99 26.69
N VAL A 95 14.47 -10.76 25.38
CA VAL A 95 15.63 -10.61 24.48
C VAL A 95 15.51 -9.31 23.70
N LEU A 96 16.60 -8.53 23.67
CA LEU A 96 16.73 -7.36 22.80
C LEU A 96 17.05 -7.82 21.36
N VAL A 97 16.12 -7.62 20.44
CA VAL A 97 16.21 -8.13 19.05
C VAL A 97 16.71 -7.08 18.07
N HIS A 98 16.33 -5.82 18.30
CA HIS A 98 16.73 -4.70 17.48
C HIS A 98 17.11 -3.50 18.35
N SER A 99 18.15 -2.79 17.93
CA SER A 99 18.65 -1.58 18.58
C SER A 99 19.11 -0.60 17.50
N ARG A 100 18.48 0.57 17.43
CA ARG A 100 18.90 1.69 16.61
C ARG A 100 19.30 2.84 17.53
N GLU A 101 20.61 2.99 17.67
CA GLU A 101 21.23 4.13 18.34
C GLU A 101 21.30 5.33 17.36
N PRO A 102 21.16 6.58 17.84
CA PRO A 102 21.21 7.77 16.98
C PRO A 102 22.65 8.06 16.52
N THR A 103 23.03 7.52 15.36
CA THR A 103 24.39 7.61 14.84
C THR A 103 24.68 8.96 14.17
N GLY A 104 25.28 9.88 14.92
CA GLY A 104 25.90 11.10 14.40
C GLY A 104 25.19 12.41 14.78
N LYS A 105 25.91 13.54 14.68
CA LYS A 105 25.39 14.87 15.08
C LYS A 105 24.15 15.28 14.27
N GLU A 106 24.11 14.95 12.98
CA GLU A 106 22.96 15.21 12.10
C GLU A 106 21.69 14.43 12.49
N ALA A 107 21.81 13.29 13.17
CA ALA A 107 20.68 12.52 13.65
C ALA A 107 19.99 13.20 14.85
N VAL A 108 20.79 13.82 15.73
CA VAL A 108 20.30 14.57 16.90
C VAL A 108 19.53 15.84 16.47
N GLU A 109 20.04 16.57 15.48
CA GLU A 109 19.38 17.78 14.95
C GLU A 109 18.08 17.49 14.19
N LYS A 110 17.92 16.28 13.67
CA LYS A 110 16.76 15.88 12.86
C LYS A 110 15.66 15.16 13.64
N GLY A 111 15.84 14.99 14.96
CA GLY A 111 14.91 14.23 15.81
C GLY A 111 14.85 12.74 15.48
N ASP A 112 15.97 12.14 15.05
CA ASP A 112 16.02 10.73 14.67
C ASP A 112 15.91 9.85 15.92
N GLU A 113 14.74 9.25 16.12
CA GLU A 113 14.33 8.62 17.38
C GLU A 113 15.16 7.38 17.74
N SER A 114 15.52 7.26 19.02
CA SER A 114 16.17 6.05 19.54
C SER A 114 15.14 4.93 19.71
N LEU A 115 15.39 3.77 19.09
CA LEU A 115 14.46 2.64 19.05
C LEU A 115 15.13 1.35 19.49
N TYR A 116 14.55 0.70 20.49
CA TYR A 116 14.93 -0.63 20.96
C TYR A 116 13.70 -1.55 20.94
N VAL A 117 13.87 -2.80 20.52
CA VAL A 117 12.77 -3.78 20.43
C VAL A 117 13.11 -4.99 21.28
N VAL A 118 12.33 -5.20 22.34
CA VAL A 118 12.44 -6.31 23.30
C VAL A 118 11.32 -7.31 23.02
N GLN A 119 11.65 -8.60 22.94
CA GLN A 119 10.66 -9.67 22.81
C GLN A 119 10.57 -10.48 24.10
N LYS A 120 9.35 -10.67 24.61
CA LYS A 120 9.03 -11.70 25.60
C LYS A 120 8.84 -13.01 24.86
N ARG A 121 9.67 -14.00 25.15
CA ARG A 121 9.64 -15.33 24.54
C ARG A 121 9.44 -16.38 25.61
N ARG A 122 8.87 -17.53 25.24
CA ARG A 122 8.92 -18.76 26.03
C ARG A 122 9.83 -19.75 25.33
N ARG A 123 10.90 -20.16 26.01
CA ARG A 123 11.89 -21.13 25.55
C ARG A 123 11.52 -22.52 26.04
N THR A 124 11.29 -23.46 25.11
CA THR A 124 11.06 -24.88 25.40
C THR A 124 12.32 -25.72 25.21
N SER A 125 13.26 -25.28 24.38
CA SER A 125 14.56 -25.93 24.19
C SER A 125 15.63 -24.90 23.81
N PRO A 126 16.93 -25.24 23.83
CA PRO A 126 18.00 -24.31 23.45
C PRO A 126 17.85 -23.72 22.03
N THR A 127 17.15 -24.42 21.13
CA THR A 127 16.90 -24.00 19.74
C THR A 127 15.47 -23.50 19.50
N GLN A 128 14.48 -23.91 20.31
CA GLN A 128 13.07 -23.57 20.10
C GLN A 128 12.58 -22.50 21.09
N THR A 129 12.12 -21.38 20.53
CA THR A 129 11.49 -20.28 21.27
C THR A 129 10.17 -19.89 20.60
N ALA A 130 9.15 -19.61 21.40
CA ALA A 130 7.89 -19.04 20.96
C ALA A 130 7.82 -17.57 21.41
N VAL A 131 7.58 -16.64 20.48
CA VAL A 131 7.37 -15.22 20.83
C VAL A 131 5.96 -15.09 21.42
N LEU A 132 5.86 -14.52 22.63
CA LEU A 132 4.59 -14.22 23.28
C LEU A 132 4.17 -12.78 23.00
N GLU A 133 5.06 -11.84 23.29
CA GLU A 133 4.77 -10.40 23.20
C GLU A 133 6.03 -9.65 22.72
N THR A 134 5.83 -8.47 22.13
CA THR A 134 6.91 -7.56 21.73
C THR A 134 6.67 -6.20 22.37
N TYR A 135 7.75 -5.55 22.78
CA TYR A 135 7.76 -4.23 23.40
C TYR A 135 8.74 -3.35 22.62
N TYR A 136 8.44 -2.06 22.54
CA TYR A 136 9.34 -1.07 21.96
C TYR A 136 9.67 0.00 22.98
N ILE A 137 10.93 0.44 22.97
CA ILE A 137 11.42 1.57 23.75
C ILE A 137 11.71 2.68 22.73
N LEU A 138 10.88 3.72 22.71
CA LEU A 138 11.02 4.88 21.83
C LEU A 138 11.37 6.11 22.67
N ASN A 139 12.55 6.70 22.44
CA ASN A 139 13.04 7.87 23.18
C ASN A 139 13.01 7.72 24.72
N GLY A 140 13.08 6.47 25.21
CA GLY A 140 12.95 6.11 26.62
C GLY A 140 11.53 5.79 27.11
N ASN A 141 10.49 5.90 26.28
CA ASN A 141 9.15 5.40 26.63
C ASN A 141 9.03 3.93 26.25
N VAL A 142 8.71 3.07 27.22
CA VAL A 142 8.44 1.64 27.01
C VAL A 142 6.94 1.45 26.73
N HIS A 143 6.63 0.77 25.64
CA HIS A 143 5.27 0.47 25.20
C HIS A 143 5.14 -0.99 24.76
N VAL A 144 3.92 -1.53 24.84
CA VAL A 144 3.55 -2.82 24.25
C VAL A 144 3.33 -2.66 22.74
N ALA A 145 3.86 -3.56 21.93
CA ALA A 145 3.55 -3.62 20.50
C ALA A 145 2.13 -4.20 20.29
N PRO A 146 1.25 -3.49 19.58
CA PRO A 146 -0.08 -4.01 19.25
C PRO A 146 0.01 -5.05 18.13
N ASP A 147 -0.86 -6.07 18.20
CA ASP A 147 -0.98 -7.04 17.11
C ASP A 147 -1.71 -6.44 15.91
N LEU A 148 -1.41 -6.96 14.73
CA LEU A 148 -2.06 -6.55 13.48
C LEU A 148 -3.60 -6.68 13.56
N GLU A 149 -4.09 -7.74 14.21
CA GLU A 149 -5.52 -7.94 14.45
C GLU A 149 -6.13 -6.80 15.26
N THR A 150 -5.54 -6.44 16.40
CA THR A 150 -6.05 -5.36 17.26
C THR A 150 -6.02 -4.01 16.55
N VAL A 151 -4.98 -3.72 15.76
CA VAL A 151 -4.90 -2.49 14.96
C VAL A 151 -6.00 -2.46 13.90
N LEU A 152 -6.20 -3.55 13.15
CA LEU A 152 -7.24 -3.62 12.13
C LEU A 152 -8.65 -3.54 12.73
N GLN A 153 -8.90 -4.25 13.82
CA GLN A 153 -10.18 -4.22 14.56
C GLN A 153 -10.50 -2.81 15.04
N ASN A 154 -9.55 -2.13 15.70
CA ASN A 154 -9.72 -0.76 16.17
C ASN A 154 -10.06 0.18 14.99
N ARG A 155 -9.30 0.12 13.88
CA ARG A 155 -9.55 0.96 12.70
C ARG A 155 -10.90 0.69 12.04
N LEU A 156 -11.33 -0.56 11.94
CA LEU A 156 -12.63 -0.92 11.40
C LEU A 156 -13.78 -0.45 12.30
N VAL A 157 -13.67 -0.63 13.62
CA VAL A 157 -14.68 -0.16 14.58
C VAL A 157 -14.80 1.37 14.53
N THR A 158 -13.69 2.11 14.56
CA THR A 158 -13.70 3.58 14.44
C THR A 158 -14.27 4.07 13.10
N ALA A 159 -14.00 3.38 12.00
CA ALA A 159 -14.57 3.71 10.69
C ALA A 159 -16.09 3.45 10.64
N LEU A 160 -16.56 2.33 11.20
CA LEU A 160 -17.98 2.01 11.25
C LEU A 160 -18.75 2.92 12.21
N ASP A 161 -18.16 3.32 13.34
CA ASP A 161 -18.79 4.23 14.30
C ASP A 161 -18.89 5.66 13.74
N SER A 162 -17.84 6.16 13.09
CA SER A 162 -17.89 7.47 12.40
C SER A 162 -18.87 7.48 11.21
N LEU A 163 -19.03 6.36 10.50
CA LEU A 163 -20.11 6.19 9.51
C LEU A 163 -21.50 6.14 10.15
N ARG A 164 -21.66 5.45 11.28
CA ARG A 164 -22.93 5.40 12.04
C ARG A 164 -23.32 6.78 12.55
N ALA A 165 -22.37 7.54 13.11
CA ALA A 165 -22.58 8.88 13.63
C ALA A 165 -22.89 9.90 12.51
N SER A 166 -22.20 9.84 11.38
CA SER A 166 -22.53 10.72 10.24
C SER A 166 -23.89 10.38 9.61
N LEU A 167 -24.27 9.10 9.53
CA LEU A 167 -25.59 8.69 9.06
C LEU A 167 -26.72 9.02 10.03
N SER A 168 -26.50 8.97 11.36
CA SER A 168 -27.51 9.41 12.34
C SER A 168 -27.72 10.91 12.29
N LEU A 169 -26.65 11.71 12.15
CA LEU A 169 -26.73 13.15 11.91
C LEU A 169 -27.46 13.48 10.60
N ALA A 170 -27.16 12.77 9.50
CA ALA A 170 -27.84 12.95 8.22
C ALA A 170 -29.34 12.63 8.31
N ARG A 171 -29.73 11.55 8.99
CA ARG A 171 -31.14 11.21 9.25
C ARG A 171 -31.84 12.25 10.13
N ALA A 172 -31.17 12.74 11.17
CA ALA A 172 -31.72 13.80 12.03
C ALA A 172 -31.89 15.13 11.27
N ALA A 173 -31.00 15.42 10.31
CA ALA A 173 -31.13 16.58 9.42
C ALA A 173 -32.27 16.41 8.42
N GLN A 174 -32.47 15.22 7.83
CA GLN A 174 -33.61 14.92 6.95
C GLN A 174 -34.96 14.89 7.69
N ALA A 175 -34.98 14.48 8.96
CA ALA A 175 -36.18 14.48 9.80
C ALA A 175 -36.61 15.89 10.25
N ARG A 176 -35.76 16.91 10.08
CA ARG A 176 -36.18 18.31 10.15
C ARG A 176 -36.78 18.70 8.80
N PRO A 177 -38.09 18.99 8.70
CA PRO A 177 -38.63 19.54 7.47
C PRO A 177 -37.91 20.85 7.16
N ILE A 178 -37.44 20.99 5.92
CA ILE A 178 -36.94 22.26 5.41
C ILE A 178 -38.16 23.17 5.30
N ALA A 179 -38.44 23.94 6.36
CA ALA A 179 -39.42 25.00 6.31
C ALA A 179 -39.03 25.95 5.16
N PRO A 180 -39.90 26.19 4.18
CA PRO A 180 -39.58 27.10 3.09
C PRO A 180 -39.31 28.51 3.66
N PRO A 181 -38.47 29.35 3.02
CA PRO A 181 -38.14 30.67 3.54
C PRO A 181 -39.35 31.58 3.80
N SER A 182 -40.48 31.30 3.14
CA SER A 182 -41.77 31.97 3.31
C SER A 182 -42.50 31.65 4.63
N ALA A 183 -42.24 30.49 5.25
CA ALA A 183 -42.95 30.05 6.48
C ALA A 183 -42.43 30.72 7.77
N ARG A 184 -41.64 31.79 7.66
CA ARG A 184 -40.96 32.45 8.80
C ARG A 184 -41.41 33.88 9.05
N ILE A 185 -42.51 34.32 8.43
CA ILE A 185 -42.98 35.71 8.47
C ILE A 185 -44.11 35.93 9.50
N ASP A 186 -44.97 34.95 9.76
CA ASP A 186 -46.25 35.22 10.46
C ASP A 186 -46.25 35.04 12.00
N ASP A 187 -45.27 34.34 12.58
CA ASP A 187 -45.18 34.19 14.05
C ASP A 187 -44.55 35.41 14.77
N ALA A 188 -44.11 36.44 14.03
CA ALA A 188 -43.44 37.62 14.57
C ALA A 188 -44.40 38.66 15.21
N LYS A 189 -45.63 38.28 15.59
CA LYS A 189 -46.66 39.22 16.09
C LYS A 189 -47.39 38.83 17.38
N LYS A 190 -46.71 38.15 18.31
CA LYS A 190 -47.07 38.15 19.75
C LYS A 190 -45.84 37.97 20.64
N GLY A 191 -45.39 39.04 21.31
CA GLY A 191 -44.35 38.96 22.35
C GLY A 191 -43.31 40.10 22.35
N LYS A 192 -43.64 41.24 22.98
CA LYS A 192 -42.65 42.00 23.77
C LYS A 192 -42.16 41.06 24.90
N SER A 193 -40.95 41.07 25.45
CA SER A 193 -39.75 41.93 25.46
C SER A 193 -38.65 41.13 26.17
N GLY A 194 -37.32 41.28 26.02
CA GLY A 194 -36.48 42.30 25.41
C GLY A 194 -35.00 42.10 25.82
N LYS A 195 -34.13 43.01 25.36
CA LYS A 195 -32.69 43.20 25.67
C LYS A 195 -31.65 42.23 25.02
N ALA A 196 -30.76 42.84 24.23
CA ALA A 196 -29.48 42.30 23.71
C ALA A 196 -28.36 42.43 24.80
N MET A 197 -27.07 42.04 24.67
CA MET A 197 -26.18 41.52 23.59
C MET A 197 -25.47 40.21 24.08
N SER A 198 -24.51 39.53 23.44
CA SER A 198 -23.59 39.74 22.29
C SER A 198 -23.27 38.37 21.64
N ALA A 199 -23.07 38.16 20.32
CA ALA A 199 -21.91 38.44 19.45
C ALA A 199 -20.50 38.23 20.08
N ALA A 200 -19.51 37.56 19.44
CA ALA A 200 -19.48 36.68 18.25
C ALA A 200 -18.07 36.01 18.17
N SER A 201 -17.85 35.13 17.16
CA SER A 201 -16.56 34.50 16.80
C SER A 201 -16.07 33.40 17.77
N GLY A 202 -15.42 32.31 17.36
CA GLY A 202 -14.99 31.88 16.02
C GLY A 202 -13.59 31.24 16.06
N THR A 203 -13.20 30.58 14.97
CA THR A 203 -11.84 30.07 14.66
C THR A 203 -11.42 28.70 15.25
N THR A 204 -11.04 27.81 14.31
CA THR A 204 -10.09 26.69 14.34
C THR A 204 -9.56 26.13 15.67
N LEU A 205 -9.53 24.79 15.78
CA LEU A 205 -8.51 24.08 16.55
C LEU A 205 -7.89 22.94 15.74
N GLY A 206 -6.59 23.02 15.55
CA GLY A 206 -5.71 21.90 15.24
C GLY A 206 -4.47 21.99 16.13
N ALA A 207 -3.95 20.82 16.51
CA ALA A 207 -2.66 20.59 17.16
C ALA A 207 -2.42 21.12 18.60
N GLU A 208 -2.03 20.16 19.45
CA GLU A 208 -0.96 20.24 20.45
C GLU A 208 -1.07 21.09 21.74
N ALA A 209 -1.27 20.36 22.85
CA ALA A 209 -0.22 20.04 23.83
C ALA A 209 -0.21 20.69 25.24
N VAL A 210 -0.45 19.82 26.23
CA VAL A 210 0.45 19.55 27.40
C VAL A 210 0.43 20.51 28.62
N ARG A 211 0.15 19.91 29.80
CA ARG A 211 0.39 20.35 31.21
C ARG A 211 -0.47 21.53 31.74
N GLU A 212 -0.75 21.65 33.05
CA GLU A 212 -0.42 20.81 34.22
C GLU A 212 -1.54 20.82 35.29
N ALA A 213 -1.39 19.90 36.24
CA ALA A 213 -2.24 19.53 37.37
C ALA A 213 -2.47 20.58 38.48
N ALA A 214 -3.54 20.41 39.28
CA ALA A 214 -3.48 20.04 40.73
C ALA A 214 -4.84 20.17 41.45
N ALA A 215 -5.06 19.30 42.47
CA ALA A 215 -6.08 19.36 43.54
C ALA A 215 -7.58 19.39 43.13
N GLU A 216 -8.56 18.78 43.82
CA GLU A 216 -8.70 17.85 44.98
C GLU A 216 -10.02 17.07 44.69
N GLY A 217 -10.33 15.87 45.18
CA GLY A 217 -10.20 15.32 46.53
C GLY A 217 -11.59 15.25 47.19
N GLY A 218 -12.18 14.05 47.33
CA GLY A 218 -13.48 13.87 48.02
C GLY A 218 -14.22 12.59 47.64
N ALA A 219 -14.59 11.78 48.63
CA ALA A 219 -15.19 10.44 48.46
C ALA A 219 -16.47 10.28 49.30
N ALA A 220 -17.04 9.06 49.26
CA ALA A 220 -18.29 8.60 49.89
C ALA A 220 -19.58 9.13 49.23
N GLY A 221 -20.68 8.39 49.19
CA GLY A 221 -20.95 7.05 49.76
C GLY A 221 -22.31 7.05 50.47
N GLY A 222 -23.13 6.03 50.23
CA GLY A 222 -24.46 5.94 50.85
C GLY A 222 -25.40 5.04 50.04
N ALA A 223 -25.56 3.81 50.51
CA ALA A 223 -26.66 2.91 50.14
C ALA A 223 -27.56 2.73 51.36
N GLN A 224 -28.85 2.51 51.10
CA GLN A 224 -29.92 1.94 51.93
C GLN A 224 -31.04 1.61 50.90
N ASP A 225 -31.56 0.39 50.77
CA ASP A 225 -32.24 -0.49 51.76
C ASP A 225 -33.59 0.16 52.19
N GLU A 226 -34.76 -0.51 52.23
CA GLU A 226 -35.09 -1.95 52.14
C GLU A 226 -36.62 -2.15 51.83
N ASP A 227 -37.15 -3.38 52.02
CA ASP A 227 -38.57 -3.76 52.28
C ASP A 227 -39.63 -4.02 51.15
N GLU A 228 -39.63 -5.29 50.71
CA GLU A 228 -40.69 -6.35 50.77
C GLU A 228 -42.25 -6.13 50.79
N GLU A 229 -42.89 -6.97 49.95
CA GLU A 229 -44.03 -7.90 50.20
C GLU A 229 -45.56 -7.59 50.12
N LEU A 230 -46.24 -8.57 49.46
CA LEU A 230 -47.59 -9.18 49.64
C LEU A 230 -48.93 -8.52 49.17
N MET A 231 -49.44 -9.11 48.07
CA MET A 231 -50.74 -9.82 47.92
C MET A 231 -52.08 -9.17 47.45
N GLU A 232 -52.79 -10.04 46.71
CA GLU A 232 -54.22 -10.18 46.36
C GLU A 232 -55.00 -9.18 45.47
N GLY A 233 -55.67 -9.76 44.45
CA GLY A 233 -57.10 -9.50 44.20
C GLY A 233 -57.51 -8.94 42.83
N GLY A 234 -58.40 -9.63 42.12
CA GLY A 234 -59.30 -9.02 41.12
C GLY A 234 -59.26 -9.62 39.71
N ALA A 235 -60.42 -10.04 39.19
CA ALA A 235 -60.56 -10.73 37.90
C ALA A 235 -61.25 -9.88 36.80
N ARG A 236 -61.32 -10.46 35.58
CA ARG A 236 -62.04 -10.07 34.33
C ARG A 236 -61.19 -9.36 33.26
N SER A 237 -61.41 -9.53 31.95
CA SER A 237 -62.07 -10.61 31.18
C SER A 237 -61.87 -10.33 29.68
N SER A 238 -61.48 -11.34 28.89
CA SER A 238 -61.44 -11.25 27.41
C SER A 238 -62.47 -12.20 26.78
N PRO A 239 -63.27 -11.75 25.79
CA PRO A 239 -64.14 -12.63 24.99
C PRO A 239 -63.61 -12.86 23.57
N ALA A 240 -63.76 -14.09 23.07
CA ALA A 240 -63.66 -14.45 21.66
C ALA A 240 -64.93 -15.21 21.22
N PRO A 241 -65.48 -14.98 20.01
CA PRO A 241 -66.67 -15.68 19.50
C PRO A 241 -66.35 -16.90 18.58
N PRO A 242 -67.34 -17.77 18.26
CA PRO A 242 -67.11 -19.22 18.15
C PRO A 242 -67.47 -19.87 16.79
N PRO A 243 -67.28 -21.20 16.62
CA PRO A 243 -67.75 -21.98 15.46
C PRO A 243 -68.99 -22.87 15.76
N ALA A 244 -69.86 -23.08 14.76
CA ALA A 244 -70.91 -24.12 14.78
C ALA A 244 -71.34 -24.53 13.34
N ASN A 245 -71.95 -25.70 13.19
CA ASN A 245 -72.13 -26.40 11.90
C ASN A 245 -73.55 -26.99 11.70
N SER A 246 -74.00 -27.02 10.44
CA SER A 246 -74.78 -28.10 9.79
C SER A 246 -76.29 -27.96 9.45
N LYS A 247 -76.57 -28.21 8.15
CA LYS A 247 -77.69 -28.96 7.52
C LYS A 247 -79.15 -28.43 7.53
N LYS A 248 -79.71 -28.27 6.31
CA LYS A 248 -80.92 -28.99 5.79
C LYS A 248 -81.06 -28.87 4.26
N ARG A 249 -81.88 -29.75 3.65
CA ARG A 249 -82.23 -29.97 2.21
C ARG A 249 -83.80 -29.91 2.07
N PRO A 250 -84.51 -29.94 0.90
CA PRO A 250 -84.27 -30.75 -0.33
C PRO A 250 -84.67 -30.13 -1.73
N TYR A 251 -84.80 -31.02 -2.73
CA TYR A 251 -84.86 -30.90 -4.23
C TYR A 251 -86.26 -30.58 -4.87
N PRO A 252 -86.57 -30.79 -6.20
CA PRO A 252 -85.82 -30.79 -7.50
C PRO A 252 -86.55 -30.04 -8.69
N ILE A 253 -86.04 -30.16 -9.95
CA ILE A 253 -86.76 -30.37 -11.26
C ILE A 253 -86.43 -29.42 -12.45
N ALA A 254 -86.31 -30.05 -13.64
CA ALA A 254 -86.50 -29.58 -15.04
C ALA A 254 -85.36 -28.91 -15.84
N SER A 255 -85.44 -29.20 -17.15
CA SER A 255 -84.51 -28.98 -18.26
C SER A 255 -85.22 -28.38 -19.48
N ILE A 256 -84.50 -27.65 -20.34
CA ILE A 256 -84.73 -27.46 -21.79
C ILE A 256 -83.38 -26.90 -22.32
N LEU A 257 -82.59 -27.64 -23.12
CA LEU A 257 -82.65 -27.90 -24.57
C LEU A 257 -82.24 -26.68 -25.43
N GLU A 258 -81.12 -26.81 -26.19
CA GLU A 258 -81.01 -26.50 -27.62
C GLU A 258 -79.63 -26.96 -28.17
N ALA A 259 -79.51 -27.19 -29.48
CA ALA A 259 -78.33 -27.76 -30.16
C ALA A 259 -77.71 -26.77 -31.21
N PRO A 260 -76.58 -27.07 -31.88
CA PRO A 260 -75.71 -26.07 -32.53
C PRO A 260 -75.99 -25.84 -34.04
N PRO A 261 -75.34 -24.82 -34.64
CA PRO A 261 -74.76 -24.97 -35.99
C PRO A 261 -73.33 -24.31 -36.06
N PRO A 262 -72.64 -24.11 -37.22
CA PRO A 262 -71.29 -24.68 -37.38
C PRO A 262 -70.17 -23.68 -37.78
N ARG A 263 -68.97 -24.26 -37.99
CA ARG A 263 -67.72 -23.67 -38.56
C ARG A 263 -67.87 -22.39 -39.40
N GLN A 264 -67.06 -21.38 -39.08
CA GLN A 264 -66.43 -20.52 -40.09
C GLN A 264 -64.95 -20.26 -39.74
N SER A 265 -64.10 -20.39 -40.76
CA SER A 265 -62.66 -20.10 -40.70
C SER A 265 -62.38 -18.74 -41.34
N SER A 266 -61.96 -17.74 -40.56
CA SER A 266 -61.47 -16.46 -41.08
C SER A 266 -59.94 -16.44 -41.10
N TRP A 267 -59.39 -16.42 -42.30
CA TRP A 267 -57.96 -16.28 -42.58
C TRP A 267 -57.63 -14.78 -42.62
N SER A 268 -56.99 -14.26 -41.56
CA SER A 268 -56.61 -12.86 -41.50
C SER A 268 -55.39 -12.57 -42.39
N LEU A 269 -55.52 -11.60 -43.29
CA LEU A 269 -54.44 -11.11 -44.17
C LEU A 269 -53.25 -10.46 -43.41
N SER A 270 -53.33 -10.31 -42.09
CA SER A 270 -52.21 -9.85 -41.24
C SER A 270 -51.04 -10.83 -41.16
N SER A 271 -51.16 -12.05 -41.70
CA SER A 271 -50.08 -13.05 -41.82
C SER A 271 -49.18 -12.89 -43.05
N LEU A 272 -49.49 -11.93 -43.95
CA LEU A 272 -48.78 -11.74 -45.22
C LEU A 272 -47.66 -10.68 -45.20
N TRP A 273 -47.50 -9.95 -44.09
CA TRP A 273 -46.27 -9.20 -43.85
C TRP A 273 -45.33 -10.02 -42.98
N PRO A 274 -44.06 -10.25 -43.39
CA PRO A 274 -43.05 -10.72 -42.47
C PRO A 274 -42.95 -9.70 -41.34
N SER A 275 -43.22 -10.13 -40.10
CA SER A 275 -42.83 -9.36 -38.93
C SER A 275 -41.34 -9.09 -39.08
N SER A 276 -40.95 -7.81 -39.11
CA SER A 276 -39.55 -7.43 -39.19
C SER A 276 -38.81 -8.08 -38.04
N ASP A 277 -37.92 -9.03 -38.34
CA ASP A 277 -37.05 -9.62 -37.34
C ASP A 277 -36.32 -8.49 -36.60
N PRO A 278 -36.21 -8.55 -35.25
CA PRO A 278 -35.38 -7.59 -34.54
C PRO A 278 -33.96 -7.66 -35.12
N PRO A 279 -33.33 -6.52 -35.47
CA PRO A 279 -32.04 -6.52 -36.16
C PRO A 279 -31.03 -7.32 -35.33
N PRO A 280 -30.15 -8.12 -35.97
CA PRO A 280 -29.30 -9.09 -35.28
C PRO A 280 -28.53 -8.38 -34.16
N SER A 281 -28.85 -8.77 -32.92
CA SER A 281 -28.38 -8.09 -31.73
C SER A 281 -26.86 -8.13 -31.72
N SER A 282 -26.23 -6.98 -31.98
CA SER A 282 -24.77 -6.86 -31.97
C SER A 282 -24.20 -7.48 -30.68
N PRO A 283 -23.03 -8.15 -30.69
CA PRO A 283 -22.51 -8.81 -29.50
C PRO A 283 -22.36 -7.85 -28.31
N LEU A 284 -22.15 -6.56 -28.58
CA LEU A 284 -22.12 -5.49 -27.58
C LEU A 284 -23.47 -5.28 -26.87
N SER A 285 -24.59 -5.42 -27.58
CA SER A 285 -25.94 -5.28 -27.00
C SER A 285 -26.31 -6.48 -26.11
N THR A 286 -25.93 -7.70 -26.49
CA THR A 286 -26.11 -8.91 -25.66
C THR A 286 -25.22 -8.88 -24.41
N VAL A 287 -23.98 -8.38 -24.54
CA VAL A 287 -23.11 -8.14 -23.37
C VAL A 287 -23.71 -7.04 -22.48
N GLY A 288 -24.27 -5.99 -23.07
CA GLY A 288 -24.94 -4.91 -22.34
C GLY A 288 -26.13 -5.40 -21.49
N SER A 289 -27.03 -6.20 -22.07
CA SER A 289 -28.22 -6.72 -21.37
C SER A 289 -27.85 -7.69 -20.23
N LEU A 290 -26.83 -8.53 -20.44
CA LEU A 290 -26.25 -9.38 -19.38
C LEU A 290 -25.64 -8.54 -18.26
N PHE A 291 -24.94 -7.44 -18.60
CA PHE A 291 -24.34 -6.54 -17.61
C PHE A 291 -25.41 -5.82 -16.77
N THR A 292 -26.48 -5.30 -17.39
CA THR A 292 -27.60 -4.69 -16.65
C THR A 292 -28.34 -5.69 -15.78
N THR A 293 -28.54 -6.92 -16.25
CA THR A 293 -29.21 -7.97 -15.46
C THR A 293 -28.36 -8.37 -14.26
N ALA A 294 -27.05 -8.61 -14.45
CA ALA A 294 -26.12 -8.91 -13.38
C ALA A 294 -26.03 -7.77 -12.36
N HIS A 295 -26.03 -6.51 -12.82
CA HIS A 295 -26.09 -5.33 -11.96
C HIS A 295 -27.39 -5.32 -11.13
N HIS A 296 -28.54 -5.60 -11.74
CA HIS A 296 -29.83 -5.60 -11.04
C HIS A 296 -29.94 -6.69 -9.96
N TYR A 297 -29.29 -7.84 -10.13
CA TYR A 297 -29.17 -8.88 -9.09
C TYR A 297 -28.09 -8.58 -8.04
N ALA A 298 -27.00 -7.93 -8.42
CA ALA A 298 -25.92 -7.59 -7.49
C ALA A 298 -26.31 -6.46 -6.52
N PHE A 299 -27.11 -5.48 -6.96
CA PHE A 299 -27.49 -4.32 -6.15
C PHE A 299 -28.86 -4.47 -5.44
N SER A 300 -29.60 -5.56 -5.66
CA SER A 300 -30.90 -5.80 -5.00
C SER A 300 -30.81 -6.37 -3.58
N THR A 301 -29.63 -6.86 -3.15
CA THR A 301 -29.41 -7.38 -1.79
C THR A 301 -28.26 -6.63 -1.10
N PRO A 302 -28.35 -6.36 0.22
CA PRO A 302 -27.29 -5.65 0.94
C PRO A 302 -25.96 -6.44 0.99
N LEU A 303 -26.03 -7.77 0.93
CA LEU A 303 -24.84 -8.62 0.84
C LEU A 303 -24.21 -8.56 -0.57
N GLY A 304 -25.02 -8.49 -1.63
CA GLY A 304 -24.54 -8.29 -3.00
C GLY A 304 -23.83 -6.93 -3.21
N THR A 305 -24.36 -5.85 -2.62
CA THR A 305 -23.72 -4.53 -2.68
C THR A 305 -22.38 -4.51 -1.93
N ALA A 306 -22.31 -5.16 -0.76
CA ALA A 306 -21.06 -5.31 -0.01
C ALA A 306 -20.00 -6.07 -0.81
N VAL A 307 -20.33 -7.25 -1.35
CA VAL A 307 -19.38 -8.07 -2.13
C VAL A 307 -18.92 -7.35 -3.39
N THR A 308 -19.82 -6.71 -4.13
CA THR A 308 -19.43 -5.95 -5.34
C THR A 308 -18.59 -4.72 -5.02
N SER A 309 -18.87 -3.97 -3.96
CA SER A 309 -18.03 -2.83 -3.57
C SER A 309 -16.60 -3.27 -3.19
N CYS A 310 -16.45 -4.39 -2.49
CA CYS A 310 -15.15 -5.00 -2.19
C CYS A 310 -14.40 -5.44 -3.46
N LEU A 311 -15.08 -6.10 -4.40
CA LEU A 311 -14.48 -6.52 -5.69
C LEU A 311 -14.08 -5.33 -6.56
N VAL A 312 -14.92 -4.28 -6.66
CA VAL A 312 -14.59 -3.04 -7.38
C VAL A 312 -13.40 -2.33 -6.74
N THR A 313 -13.34 -2.28 -5.41
CA THR A 313 -12.20 -1.68 -4.69
C THR A 313 -10.91 -2.46 -4.91
N ALA A 314 -10.96 -3.80 -4.79
CA ALA A 314 -9.80 -4.67 -5.01
C ALA A 314 -9.30 -4.62 -6.46
N THR A 315 -10.20 -4.67 -7.44
CA THR A 315 -9.86 -4.56 -8.87
C THR A 315 -9.33 -3.17 -9.22
N SER A 316 -9.92 -2.10 -8.68
CA SER A 316 -9.43 -0.73 -8.82
C SER A 316 -8.01 -0.56 -8.25
N LEU A 317 -7.75 -1.11 -7.06
CA LEU A 317 -6.40 -1.15 -6.48
C LEU A 317 -5.41 -1.92 -7.36
N VAL A 318 -5.79 -3.10 -7.86
CA VAL A 318 -4.95 -3.88 -8.79
C VAL A 318 -4.65 -3.10 -10.06
N VAL A 319 -5.65 -2.46 -10.67
CA VAL A 319 -5.50 -1.60 -11.86
C VAL A 319 -4.59 -0.40 -11.57
N TYR A 320 -4.76 0.27 -10.43
CA TYR A 320 -3.90 1.36 -9.99
C TYR A 320 -2.44 0.92 -9.83
N TRP A 321 -2.20 -0.19 -9.11
CA TRP A 321 -0.87 -0.76 -8.92
C TRP A 321 -0.22 -1.25 -10.23
N ARG A 322 -1.04 -1.73 -11.18
CA ARG A 322 -0.62 -2.26 -12.48
C ARG A 322 -0.32 -1.18 -13.52
N TYR A 323 -1.05 -0.06 -13.52
CA TYR A 323 -1.04 0.93 -14.60
C TYR A 323 -0.76 2.39 -14.19
N PHE A 324 -0.99 2.77 -12.93
CA PHE A 324 -0.96 4.18 -12.49
C PHE A 324 0.04 4.51 -11.37
N ARG A 325 0.44 3.56 -10.50
CA ARG A 325 1.47 3.78 -9.47
C ARG A 325 2.81 4.18 -10.14
N ARG A 326 3.38 5.33 -9.77
CA ARG A 326 4.67 5.83 -10.30
C ARG A 326 5.87 5.24 -9.55
N LEU A 327 6.91 4.85 -10.29
CA LEU A 327 8.25 4.56 -9.80
C LEU A 327 9.05 5.86 -9.77
N ARG A 328 9.65 6.21 -8.62
CA ARG A 328 10.42 7.47 -8.42
C ARG A 328 11.91 7.27 -8.70
N SER A 329 12.58 6.41 -7.93
CA SER A 329 13.98 6.02 -8.12
C SER A 329 14.10 4.56 -8.57
N THR A 330 15.28 4.16 -9.04
CA THR A 330 15.58 2.77 -9.44
C THR A 330 15.88 1.85 -8.26
N GLU A 331 16.23 2.40 -7.10
CA GLU A 331 16.61 1.63 -5.90
C GLU A 331 15.47 0.75 -5.39
N TYR A 332 14.23 1.26 -5.47
CA TYR A 332 13.01 0.58 -5.03
C TYR A 332 12.34 -0.29 -6.12
N VAL A 333 12.96 -0.47 -7.29
CA VAL A 333 12.38 -1.28 -8.38
C VAL A 333 12.76 -2.75 -8.20
N THR A 334 11.80 -3.60 -7.86
CA THR A 334 12.03 -5.05 -7.79
C THR A 334 11.80 -5.72 -9.15
N PRO A 335 12.47 -6.87 -9.44
CA PRO A 335 12.15 -7.68 -10.61
C PRO A 335 10.68 -8.13 -10.66
N ARG A 336 10.05 -8.34 -9.50
CA ARG A 336 8.62 -8.70 -9.38
C ARG A 336 7.70 -7.57 -9.85
N ASP A 337 8.01 -6.32 -9.51
CA ASP A 337 7.25 -5.15 -10.01
C ASP A 337 7.35 -5.04 -11.54
N LEU A 338 8.53 -5.32 -12.12
CA LEU A 338 8.75 -5.28 -13.57
C LEU A 338 8.02 -6.42 -14.29
N GLN A 339 8.06 -7.65 -13.75
CA GLN A 339 7.31 -8.79 -14.28
C GLN A 339 5.80 -8.53 -14.24
N TRP A 340 5.27 -8.10 -13.08
CA TRP A 340 3.86 -7.74 -12.92
C TRP A 340 3.41 -6.69 -13.93
N ARG A 341 4.26 -5.69 -14.20
CA ARG A 341 3.98 -4.60 -15.15
C ARG A 341 4.19 -4.97 -16.63
N GLY A 342 4.79 -6.12 -16.93
CA GLY A 342 5.11 -6.54 -18.29
C GLY A 342 6.29 -5.78 -18.90
N ARG A 343 7.33 -5.52 -18.10
CA ARG A 343 8.67 -4.96 -18.44
C ARG A 343 8.73 -3.57 -19.09
N MET A 344 7.62 -3.06 -19.61
CA MET A 344 7.53 -1.82 -20.37
C MET A 344 7.30 -0.60 -19.47
N LEU A 345 8.32 0.24 -19.31
CA LEU A 345 8.20 1.56 -18.67
C LEU A 345 7.99 2.65 -19.73
N THR A 346 7.21 3.67 -19.40
CA THR A 346 7.05 4.88 -20.24
C THR A 346 7.38 6.12 -19.42
N GLY A 347 7.93 7.14 -20.04
CA GLY A 347 8.27 8.41 -19.39
C GLY A 347 8.87 9.41 -20.36
N THR A 348 9.28 10.56 -19.85
CA THR A 348 9.99 11.59 -20.61
C THR A 348 11.47 11.60 -20.22
N CYS A 349 12.37 11.69 -21.20
CA CYS A 349 13.81 11.85 -20.91
C CYS A 349 14.10 13.27 -20.41
N THR A 350 14.77 13.38 -19.27
CA THR A 350 15.02 14.66 -18.59
C THR A 350 16.47 15.12 -18.63
N HIS A 351 17.42 14.20 -18.46
CA HIS A 351 18.84 14.53 -18.39
C HIS A 351 19.70 13.38 -18.92
N ILE A 352 20.84 13.71 -19.53
CA ILE A 352 21.76 12.76 -20.18
C ILE A 352 23.17 13.04 -19.66
N GLY A 353 23.63 12.18 -18.74
CA GLY A 353 24.99 12.22 -18.20
C GLY A 353 26.00 11.62 -19.18
N ASP A 354 25.69 10.45 -19.70
CA ASP A 354 26.63 9.57 -20.40
C ASP A 354 26.19 9.30 -21.86
N ALA A 355 27.05 8.71 -22.67
CA ALA A 355 26.73 8.34 -24.05
C ALA A 355 25.92 7.02 -24.17
N ASP A 356 25.88 6.19 -23.10
CA ASP A 356 25.16 4.92 -23.03
C ASP A 356 23.98 4.92 -22.03
N GLY A 357 23.63 6.08 -21.45
CA GLY A 357 22.64 6.16 -20.38
C GLY A 357 21.98 7.52 -20.17
N PHE A 358 20.76 7.51 -19.65
CA PHE A 358 19.94 8.71 -19.43
C PHE A 358 18.99 8.59 -18.24
N ARG A 359 18.44 9.72 -17.79
CA ARG A 359 17.48 9.83 -16.68
C ARG A 359 16.05 9.97 -17.22
N LEU A 360 15.21 8.97 -16.95
CA LEU A 360 13.80 8.93 -17.34
C LEU A 360 12.90 9.35 -16.18
N TYR A 361 12.06 10.37 -16.39
CA TYR A 361 10.96 10.67 -15.48
C TYR A 361 9.76 9.78 -15.84
N HIS A 362 9.44 8.81 -14.98
CA HIS A 362 8.41 7.80 -15.26
C HIS A 362 6.99 8.38 -15.19
N GLN A 363 6.22 8.21 -16.26
CA GLN A 363 4.84 8.69 -16.40
C GLN A 363 3.92 7.50 -16.72
N PRO A 364 3.33 6.87 -15.69
CA PRO A 364 2.36 5.78 -15.85
C PRO A 364 1.00 6.30 -16.35
N GLY A 365 0.09 5.39 -16.72
CA GLY A 365 -1.26 5.71 -17.24
C GLY A 365 -1.42 5.52 -18.76
N PRO A 366 -2.58 5.93 -19.34
CA PRO A 366 -2.90 5.77 -20.76
C PRO A 366 -2.15 6.77 -21.67
N VAL A 367 -2.13 6.51 -22.97
CA VAL A 367 -1.55 7.46 -23.95
C VAL A 367 -2.38 8.76 -23.94
N GLY A 368 -1.72 9.92 -24.05
CA GLY A 368 -2.37 11.24 -23.97
C GLY A 368 -2.46 11.79 -22.55
N LEU A 369 -3.03 11.05 -21.60
CA LEU A 369 -3.29 11.57 -20.25
C LEU A 369 -2.06 11.60 -19.31
N ARG A 370 -0.97 10.89 -19.67
CA ARG A 370 0.28 10.79 -18.89
C ARG A 370 0.90 12.13 -18.51
N SER A 371 1.00 13.06 -19.44
CA SER A 371 1.62 14.37 -19.23
C SER A 371 0.78 15.29 -18.35
N LEU A 372 -0.54 15.08 -18.33
CA LEU A 372 -1.47 15.79 -17.47
C LEU A 372 -1.47 15.24 -16.03
N LEU A 373 -1.53 13.92 -15.87
CA LEU A 373 -1.52 13.25 -14.56
C LEU A 373 -0.16 13.35 -13.85
N PHE A 374 0.93 13.35 -14.61
CA PHE A 374 2.30 13.36 -14.09
C PHE A 374 3.14 14.41 -14.85
N PRO A 375 2.91 15.72 -14.59
CA PRO A 375 3.71 16.78 -15.19
C PRO A 375 5.18 16.62 -14.79
N VAL A 376 6.08 16.85 -15.75
CA VAL A 376 7.52 16.80 -15.49
C VAL A 376 7.92 18.11 -14.78
N PRO A 377 8.55 18.07 -13.59
CA PRO A 377 9.05 19.28 -12.94
C PRO A 377 10.12 19.96 -13.82
N LYS A 378 10.22 21.28 -13.75
CA LYS A 378 11.23 22.06 -14.51
C LYS A 378 12.52 22.33 -13.70
N THR A 379 12.44 22.26 -12.38
CA THR A 379 13.53 22.66 -11.47
C THR A 379 14.42 21.47 -11.11
N ALA A 380 15.73 21.56 -11.34
CA ALA A 380 16.69 20.47 -11.08
C ALA A 380 16.58 19.85 -9.67
N LYS A 381 16.36 20.67 -8.63
CA LYS A 381 16.16 20.21 -7.23
C LYS A 381 14.98 19.23 -7.08
N ALA A 382 13.92 19.40 -7.88
CA ALA A 382 12.74 18.53 -7.87
C ALA A 382 12.86 17.29 -8.79
N LEU A 383 13.91 17.20 -9.62
CA LEU A 383 14.22 15.99 -10.39
C LEU A 383 15.17 15.04 -9.63
N LYS A 384 15.84 15.55 -8.57
CA LYS A 384 16.71 14.74 -7.73
C LYS A 384 15.91 13.61 -7.10
N ASP A 385 16.43 12.39 -7.21
CA ASP A 385 15.83 11.14 -6.67
C ASP A 385 14.42 10.79 -7.21
N GLU A 386 13.93 11.56 -8.18
CA GLU A 386 12.63 11.43 -8.87
C GLU A 386 12.74 10.82 -10.28
N THR A 387 13.95 10.45 -10.71
CA THR A 387 14.24 9.94 -12.06
C THR A 387 14.89 8.56 -12.06
N LEU A 388 14.47 7.72 -13.00
CA LEU A 388 15.03 6.40 -13.20
C LEU A 388 16.33 6.49 -14.02
N SER A 389 17.43 5.94 -13.52
CA SER A 389 18.66 5.77 -14.30
C SER A 389 18.51 4.59 -15.27
N ILE A 390 18.61 4.86 -16.57
CA ILE A 390 18.49 3.86 -17.63
C ILE A 390 19.83 3.71 -18.34
N ARG A 391 20.25 2.46 -18.57
CA ARG A 391 21.37 2.08 -19.42
C ARG A 391 20.85 1.44 -20.70
N LEU A 392 21.42 1.80 -21.84
CA LEU A 392 21.05 1.22 -23.13
C LEU A 392 21.41 -0.27 -23.19
N ALA A 393 20.45 -1.11 -23.55
CA ALA A 393 20.66 -2.53 -23.76
C ALA A 393 21.28 -2.81 -25.13
N GLY A 394 22.23 -3.75 -25.18
CA GLY A 394 22.82 -4.30 -26.41
C GLY A 394 23.83 -3.41 -27.16
N CYS A 395 24.11 -2.20 -26.70
CA CYS A 395 25.11 -1.30 -27.28
C CYS A 395 25.99 -0.66 -26.20
N ASP A 396 27.29 -0.51 -26.47
CA ASP A 396 28.26 0.18 -25.61
C ASP A 396 28.85 1.36 -26.40
N ALA A 397 28.71 2.57 -25.85
CA ALA A 397 29.15 3.82 -26.47
C ALA A 397 30.61 4.15 -26.07
N PRO A 398 31.34 4.97 -26.84
CA PRO A 398 32.63 5.49 -26.43
C PRO A 398 32.54 6.32 -25.14
N GLU A 399 33.50 6.09 -24.22
CA GLU A 399 33.49 6.69 -22.88
C GLU A 399 33.81 8.20 -22.92
N LEU A 400 33.04 8.99 -22.18
CA LEU A 400 33.34 10.41 -21.94
C LEU A 400 34.49 10.57 -20.93
N ALA A 401 35.13 11.75 -20.97
CA ALA A 401 36.09 12.15 -19.93
C ALA A 401 35.41 12.18 -18.55
N HIS A 402 35.96 11.43 -17.60
CA HIS A 402 35.39 11.30 -16.25
C HIS A 402 36.51 11.09 -15.21
N PHE A 403 36.55 11.96 -14.19
CA PHE A 403 37.57 11.99 -13.13
C PHE A 403 39.02 11.78 -13.63
N GLY A 404 39.54 12.77 -14.36
CA GLY A 404 40.95 12.82 -14.79
C GLY A 404 41.32 11.90 -15.96
N LYS A 405 40.36 11.13 -16.51
CA LYS A 405 40.58 10.27 -17.68
C LYS A 405 40.23 10.99 -18.98
N GLU A 406 41.02 10.74 -20.01
CA GLU A 406 40.79 11.23 -21.37
C GLU A 406 39.54 10.60 -22.00
N ALA A 407 38.77 11.40 -22.73
CA ALA A 407 37.62 10.92 -23.49
C ALA A 407 38.05 10.08 -24.69
N GLN A 408 37.27 9.05 -25.03
CA GLN A 408 37.45 8.36 -26.31
C GLN A 408 37.05 9.28 -27.49
N PRO A 409 37.69 9.12 -28.66
CA PRO A 409 37.23 9.75 -29.89
C PRO A 409 35.74 9.44 -30.15
N PHE A 410 34.99 10.41 -30.67
CA PHE A 410 33.53 10.34 -30.91
C PHE A 410 32.64 10.21 -29.65
N ALA A 411 33.17 10.24 -28.42
CA ALA A 411 32.36 10.22 -27.19
C ALA A 411 31.37 11.40 -27.09
N ALA A 412 31.81 12.61 -27.43
CA ALA A 412 30.96 13.80 -27.45
C ALA A 412 29.85 13.70 -28.51
N GLU A 413 30.19 13.28 -29.74
CA GLU A 413 29.22 13.09 -30.83
C GLU A 413 28.20 11.98 -30.50
N ALA A 414 28.63 10.89 -29.85
CA ALA A 414 27.73 9.84 -29.37
C ALA A 414 26.73 10.37 -28.33
N LYS A 415 27.18 11.20 -27.38
CA LYS A 415 26.31 11.84 -26.39
C LYS A 415 25.33 12.82 -27.05
N GLU A 416 25.76 13.60 -28.03
CA GLU A 416 24.90 14.53 -28.77
C GLU A 416 23.88 13.80 -29.67
N ALA A 417 24.28 12.72 -30.34
CA ALA A 417 23.38 11.87 -31.11
C ALA A 417 22.31 11.23 -30.22
N LEU A 418 22.68 10.72 -29.04
CA LEU A 418 21.72 10.23 -28.05
C LEU A 418 20.78 11.36 -27.62
N ARG A 419 21.31 12.56 -27.34
CA ARG A 419 20.56 13.76 -26.96
C ARG A 419 19.49 14.13 -27.98
N GLY A 420 19.87 14.30 -29.25
CA GLY A 420 18.93 14.57 -30.34
C GLY A 420 17.90 13.46 -30.56
N LEU A 421 18.18 12.23 -30.14
CA LEU A 421 17.23 11.10 -30.21
C LEU A 421 16.23 11.08 -29.06
N VAL A 422 16.64 11.21 -27.80
CA VAL A 422 15.76 10.98 -26.62
C VAL A 422 15.33 12.24 -25.83
N GLU A 423 16.13 13.31 -25.80
CA GLU A 423 15.89 14.44 -24.88
C GLU A 423 14.51 15.10 -25.13
N GLY A 424 13.76 15.38 -24.06
CA GLY A 424 12.43 16.00 -24.13
C GLY A 424 11.32 15.13 -24.72
N LYS A 425 11.62 13.92 -25.23
CA LYS A 425 10.62 13.04 -25.88
C LYS A 425 10.10 11.96 -24.94
N THR A 426 8.88 11.50 -25.23
CA THR A 426 8.30 10.33 -24.57
C THR A 426 8.97 9.04 -25.05
N VAL A 427 9.75 8.42 -24.17
CA VAL A 427 10.47 7.17 -24.42
C VAL A 427 9.68 6.01 -23.82
N ARG A 428 9.57 4.90 -24.56
CA ARG A 428 9.10 3.60 -24.05
C ARG A 428 10.29 2.67 -23.88
N CYS A 429 10.62 2.32 -22.66
CA CYS A 429 11.76 1.47 -22.32
C CYS A 429 11.29 0.05 -22.00
N ASP A 430 11.71 -0.92 -22.79
CA ASP A 430 11.54 -2.35 -22.48
C ASP A 430 12.70 -2.78 -21.57
N VAL A 431 12.41 -2.97 -20.28
CA VAL A 431 13.43 -3.22 -19.26
C VAL A 431 13.86 -4.68 -19.28
N ALA A 432 15.18 -4.89 -19.31
CA ALA A 432 15.87 -6.16 -19.16
C ALA A 432 15.87 -6.59 -17.69
N HIS A 433 16.80 -6.05 -16.93
CA HIS A 433 17.04 -6.32 -15.52
C HIS A 433 17.63 -5.06 -14.85
N VAL A 434 17.89 -5.16 -13.55
CA VAL A 434 18.56 -4.11 -12.78
C VAL A 434 20.06 -4.44 -12.70
N ASP A 435 20.90 -3.51 -13.14
CA ASP A 435 22.37 -3.56 -13.08
C ASP A 435 22.86 -3.49 -11.62
N GLN A 436 24.11 -3.93 -11.38
CA GLN A 436 24.77 -3.84 -10.07
C GLN A 436 24.80 -2.40 -9.52
N TYR A 437 24.94 -1.42 -10.42
CA TYR A 437 24.91 0.02 -10.13
C TYR A 437 23.48 0.58 -9.96
N ARG A 438 22.48 -0.27 -9.73
CA ARG A 438 21.04 0.08 -9.64
C ARG A 438 20.53 0.90 -10.83
N ARG A 439 21.03 0.62 -12.04
CA ARG A 439 20.53 1.19 -13.31
C ARG A 439 19.60 0.18 -13.98
N LEU A 440 18.54 0.64 -14.64
CA LEU A 440 17.68 -0.23 -15.44
C LEU A 440 18.34 -0.45 -16.80
N VAL A 441 18.80 -1.66 -17.08
CA VAL A 441 19.21 -2.03 -18.45
C VAL A 441 17.93 -2.12 -19.27
N ALA A 442 17.80 -1.36 -20.36
CA ALA A 442 16.57 -1.33 -21.14
C ALA A 442 16.81 -1.04 -22.64
N THR A 443 15.91 -1.54 -23.48
CA THR A 443 15.82 -1.13 -24.88
C THR A 443 14.81 0.01 -25.02
N PRO A 444 15.24 1.28 -25.23
CA PRO A 444 14.33 2.38 -25.46
C PRO A 444 13.80 2.44 -26.90
N TYR A 445 12.54 2.82 -27.02
CA TYR A 445 11.81 3.04 -28.25
C TYR A 445 11.23 4.45 -28.26
N VAL A 446 11.51 5.21 -29.32
CA VAL A 446 11.07 6.60 -29.52
C VAL A 446 10.31 6.72 -30.83
N TRP A 447 9.33 7.61 -30.89
CA TRP A 447 8.73 8.05 -32.15
C TRP A 447 9.65 9.09 -32.80
N ALA A 448 10.41 8.66 -33.81
CA ALA A 448 11.28 9.54 -34.60
C ALA A 448 10.60 9.87 -35.94
N PRO A 449 10.78 11.09 -36.49
CA PRO A 449 10.40 11.39 -37.86
C PRO A 449 11.20 10.53 -38.87
N PRO A 450 10.62 10.11 -40.00
CA PRO A 450 9.20 10.21 -40.35
C PRO A 450 8.36 9.15 -39.60
N TYR A 451 7.25 9.57 -39.00
CA TYR A 451 6.41 8.73 -38.12
C TYR A 451 5.73 7.52 -38.79
N VAL A 452 5.95 7.32 -40.08
CA VAL A 452 5.43 6.23 -40.93
C VAL A 452 6.05 4.87 -40.57
N LEU A 453 7.32 4.84 -40.15
CA LEU A 453 8.07 3.59 -39.91
C LEU A 453 7.90 3.03 -38.49
N GLY A 454 6.96 3.57 -37.71
CA GLY A 454 6.71 3.18 -36.33
C GLY A 454 7.80 3.65 -35.36
N ARG A 455 7.98 2.94 -34.23
CA ARG A 455 8.94 3.34 -33.20
C ARG A 455 10.36 2.91 -33.55
N THR A 456 11.29 3.87 -33.49
CA THR A 456 12.73 3.64 -33.65
C THR A 456 13.32 3.15 -32.34
N ASN A 457 14.08 2.05 -32.39
CA ASN A 457 14.92 1.58 -31.28
C ASN A 457 16.20 2.45 -31.22
N VAL A 458 16.48 3.08 -30.08
CA VAL A 458 17.61 4.03 -29.95
C VAL A 458 18.94 3.29 -29.99
N SER A 459 19.10 2.16 -29.29
CA SER A 459 20.31 1.33 -29.33
C SER A 459 20.68 0.95 -30.76
N LEU A 460 19.68 0.54 -31.56
CA LEU A 460 19.89 0.24 -32.98
C LEU A 460 20.29 1.48 -33.79
N LYS A 461 19.70 2.64 -33.51
CA LYS A 461 20.02 3.90 -34.21
C LYS A 461 21.44 4.37 -33.92
N MET A 462 21.90 4.26 -32.66
CA MET A 462 23.29 4.57 -32.27
C MET A 462 24.31 3.72 -33.03
N VAL A 463 24.07 2.41 -33.12
CA VAL A 463 24.91 1.48 -33.89
C VAL A 463 24.85 1.79 -35.40
N GLN A 464 23.68 2.13 -35.96
CA GLN A 464 23.54 2.53 -37.39
C GLN A 464 24.25 3.84 -37.75
N LEU A 465 24.43 4.74 -36.79
CA LEU A 465 25.24 5.96 -36.93
C LEU A 465 26.75 5.67 -36.84
N GLY A 466 27.14 4.51 -36.29
CA GLY A 466 28.55 4.19 -36.04
C GLY A 466 29.10 4.87 -34.78
N LEU A 467 28.23 5.22 -33.83
CA LEU A 467 28.56 5.91 -32.57
C LEU A 467 28.45 4.98 -31.34
N ALA A 468 28.26 3.68 -31.56
CA ALA A 468 28.27 2.64 -30.53
C ALA A 468 28.67 1.29 -31.14
N THR A 469 29.23 0.41 -30.30
CA THR A 469 29.58 -0.98 -30.61
C THR A 469 28.54 -1.94 -30.03
N VAL A 470 28.44 -3.17 -30.55
CA VAL A 470 27.49 -4.18 -30.05
C VAL A 470 28.08 -4.89 -28.83
N TYR A 471 27.38 -4.79 -27.69
CA TYR A 471 27.83 -5.35 -26.42
C TYR A 471 27.52 -6.85 -26.34
N ARG A 472 28.56 -7.70 -26.44
CA ARG A 472 28.44 -9.17 -26.61
C ARG A 472 28.66 -10.00 -25.34
N GLN A 473 28.91 -9.38 -24.19
CA GLN A 473 29.31 -10.10 -22.97
C GLN A 473 28.11 -10.74 -22.24
N ALA A 474 28.39 -11.61 -21.26
CA ALA A 474 27.36 -12.20 -20.41
C ALA A 474 26.49 -11.12 -19.73
N GLY A 475 25.17 -11.31 -19.75
CA GLY A 475 24.19 -10.30 -19.31
C GLY A 475 23.69 -9.35 -20.42
N ALA A 476 24.17 -9.47 -21.66
CA ALA A 476 23.63 -8.70 -22.78
C ALA A 476 22.21 -9.15 -23.17
N GLU A 477 21.20 -8.33 -22.86
CA GLU A 477 19.85 -8.48 -23.40
C GLU A 477 19.65 -7.58 -24.64
N TYR A 478 18.86 -8.09 -25.59
CA TYR A 478 18.54 -7.40 -26.84
C TYR A 478 17.04 -7.35 -27.01
N GLY A 479 16.45 -6.14 -27.06
CA GLY A 479 15.01 -5.96 -27.16
C GLY A 479 14.38 -6.71 -28.35
N ALA A 480 13.16 -7.19 -28.15
CA ALA A 480 12.49 -8.07 -29.11
C ALA A 480 12.37 -7.43 -30.50
N ALA A 481 12.61 -8.23 -31.55
CA ALA A 481 12.41 -7.80 -32.92
C ALA A 481 10.92 -7.53 -33.18
N GLY A 482 10.56 -6.27 -33.40
CA GLY A 482 9.18 -5.84 -33.68
C GLY A 482 8.60 -6.52 -34.93
N TRP A 483 7.28 -6.70 -34.97
CA TRP A 483 6.58 -7.57 -35.92
C TRP A 483 6.96 -7.29 -37.40
N LEU A 484 6.93 -6.03 -37.84
CA LEU A 484 7.38 -5.60 -39.18
C LEU A 484 8.78 -6.11 -39.54
N SER A 485 9.73 -6.08 -38.59
CA SER A 485 11.11 -6.55 -38.84
C SER A 485 11.24 -8.08 -38.89
N ARG A 486 10.31 -8.80 -38.27
CA ARG A 486 10.22 -10.26 -38.35
C ARG A 486 9.66 -10.69 -39.70
N VAL A 487 8.68 -9.95 -40.21
CA VAL A 487 8.02 -10.18 -41.51
C VAL A 487 8.95 -9.78 -42.67
N LEU A 488 9.42 -8.52 -42.74
CA LEU A 488 10.22 -8.04 -43.87
C LEU A 488 11.65 -8.59 -43.92
N PHE A 489 12.33 -8.73 -42.78
CA PHE A 489 13.77 -8.99 -42.74
C PHE A 489 14.16 -10.39 -42.20
N LYS A 490 13.18 -11.29 -42.02
CA LYS A 490 13.32 -12.66 -41.47
C LYS A 490 14.17 -12.78 -40.18
N SER A 491 14.35 -11.67 -39.45
CA SER A 491 15.27 -11.57 -38.32
C SER A 491 14.61 -12.09 -37.04
N LYS A 492 14.95 -13.31 -36.62
CA LYS A 492 14.39 -13.90 -35.38
C LYS A 492 14.91 -13.24 -34.10
N SER A 493 16.19 -12.83 -34.04
CA SER A 493 16.83 -12.23 -32.86
C SER A 493 17.00 -10.70 -32.95
N GLY A 494 17.05 -10.04 -31.78
CA GLY A 494 17.41 -8.62 -31.65
C GLY A 494 18.90 -8.38 -31.89
N LEU A 495 19.76 -9.27 -31.38
CA LEU A 495 21.22 -9.27 -31.62
C LEU A 495 21.56 -9.19 -33.11
N GLY A 496 20.99 -10.07 -33.93
CA GLY A 496 21.29 -10.11 -35.37
C GLY A 496 20.88 -8.84 -36.14
N ARG A 497 20.02 -7.98 -35.57
CA ARG A 497 19.74 -6.64 -36.13
C ARG A 497 20.84 -5.63 -35.79
N LEU A 498 21.37 -5.70 -34.58
CA LEU A 498 22.47 -4.86 -34.10
C LEU A 498 23.78 -5.23 -34.82
N GLU A 499 24.09 -6.52 -34.95
CA GLU A 499 25.27 -7.00 -35.70
C GLU A 499 25.23 -6.59 -37.17
N ARG A 500 24.08 -6.71 -37.86
CA ARG A 500 23.93 -6.22 -39.24
C ARG A 500 24.04 -4.69 -39.33
N ALA A 501 23.59 -3.95 -38.32
CA ALA A 501 23.77 -2.50 -38.28
C ALA A 501 25.24 -2.11 -38.07
N GLU A 502 25.95 -2.80 -37.18
CA GLU A 502 27.37 -2.61 -36.91
C GLU A 502 28.22 -2.96 -38.14
N GLU A 503 27.92 -4.07 -38.81
CA GLU A 503 28.60 -4.46 -40.03
C GLU A 503 28.38 -3.43 -41.15
N MET A 504 27.15 -2.92 -41.33
CA MET A 504 26.88 -1.85 -42.29
C MET A 504 27.58 -0.54 -41.92
N ALA A 505 27.66 -0.18 -40.64
CA ALA A 505 28.38 1.00 -40.17
C ALA A 505 29.89 0.88 -40.41
N ARG A 506 30.47 -0.29 -40.14
CA ARG A 506 31.88 -0.64 -40.40
C ARG A 506 32.21 -0.63 -41.89
N ARG A 507 31.40 -1.29 -42.73
CA ARG A 507 31.55 -1.27 -44.21
C ARG A 507 31.48 0.16 -44.78
N ARG A 508 30.67 1.04 -44.17
CA ARG A 508 30.51 2.44 -44.57
C ARG A 508 31.43 3.43 -43.81
N ARG A 509 32.35 2.93 -42.97
CA ARG A 509 33.29 3.72 -42.15
C ARG A 509 32.65 4.91 -41.41
N ARG A 510 31.46 4.72 -40.84
CA ARG A 510 30.68 5.78 -40.15
C ARG A 510 31.12 5.99 -38.70
N GLY A 511 31.10 7.24 -38.24
CA GLY A 511 31.42 7.60 -36.86
C GLY A 511 32.79 7.06 -36.44
N MET A 512 32.84 6.32 -35.32
CA MET A 512 34.07 5.74 -34.79
C MET A 512 34.77 4.78 -35.77
N TRP A 513 34.03 4.13 -36.67
CA TRP A 513 34.58 3.21 -37.69
C TRP A 513 35.40 3.90 -38.78
N SER A 514 35.45 5.25 -38.79
CA SER A 514 36.36 6.03 -39.65
C SER A 514 37.83 5.88 -39.27
N GLN A 515 38.14 5.61 -37.99
CA GLN A 515 39.50 5.55 -37.44
C GLN A 515 40.34 4.34 -37.92
N GLY A 516 39.70 3.34 -38.56
CA GLY A 516 40.38 2.20 -39.14
C GLY A 516 41.20 1.39 -38.11
N LYS A 517 42.53 1.39 -38.26
CA LYS A 517 43.46 0.61 -37.41
C LYS A 517 43.70 1.22 -36.02
N GLY A 518 43.35 2.49 -35.80
CA GLY A 518 43.52 3.17 -34.52
C GLY A 518 42.31 3.05 -33.58
N LEU A 519 41.27 2.30 -33.96
CA LEU A 519 40.04 2.18 -33.20
C LEU A 519 40.21 1.23 -31.98
N GLU A 520 40.31 1.80 -30.79
CA GLU A 520 40.10 1.06 -29.53
C GLU A 520 38.59 0.94 -29.26
N SER A 521 38.08 -0.28 -29.05
CA SER A 521 36.65 -0.43 -28.70
C SER A 521 36.38 -0.02 -27.25
N PRO A 522 35.15 0.40 -26.90
CA PRO A 522 34.83 0.82 -25.53
C PRO A 522 35.11 -0.28 -24.49
N ALA A 523 34.93 -1.55 -24.86
CA ALA A 523 35.24 -2.69 -24.01
C ALA A 523 36.74 -2.97 -23.85
N GLU A 524 37.59 -2.59 -24.81
CA GLU A 524 39.05 -2.69 -24.72
C GLU A 524 39.61 -1.55 -23.86
N TYR A 525 39.17 -0.31 -24.09
CA TYR A 525 39.50 0.83 -23.24
C TYR A 525 39.14 0.56 -21.77
N LYS A 526 37.94 0.03 -21.49
CA LYS A 526 37.52 -0.38 -20.13
C LYS A 526 38.45 -1.44 -19.52
N LYS A 527 38.99 -2.37 -20.31
CA LYS A 527 39.97 -3.37 -19.85
C LYS A 527 41.35 -2.75 -19.60
N ARG A 528 41.81 -1.86 -20.48
CA ARG A 528 43.09 -1.14 -20.35
C ARG A 528 43.09 -0.26 -19.10
N VAL A 529 42.10 0.60 -18.95
CA VAL A 529 41.93 1.48 -17.79
C VAL A 529 41.68 0.72 -16.47
N LYS A 530 41.24 -0.55 -16.53
CA LYS A 530 41.18 -1.45 -15.36
C LYS A 530 42.52 -2.14 -15.04
N ARG A 531 43.46 -2.22 -15.99
CA ARG A 531 44.83 -2.73 -15.78
C ARG A 531 45.81 -1.64 -15.35
N GLU A 532 45.51 -0.39 -15.69
CA GLU A 532 46.23 0.82 -15.25
C GLU A 532 45.87 1.23 -13.80
N LYS A 533 44.89 0.55 -13.19
CA LYS A 533 44.44 0.69 -11.79
C LYS A 533 44.81 -0.54 -10.97
#